data_AF-A0AAV7NT22-F1
#
_entry.id   AF-A0AAV7NT22-F1
#
_cell.length_a   1.000
_cell.length_b   1.000
_cell.length_c   1.000
_cell.angle_alpha   90.00
_cell.angle_beta   90.00
_cell.angle_gamma   90.00
#
_symmetry.space_group_name_H-M   'P 1'
#
loop_
_entity.id
_entity.type
_entity.pdbx_description
1 polymer ?
#
loop_
_entity_poly.entity_id
_entity_poly.type
_entity_poly.pdbx_seq_one_letter_code
_entity_poly.pdbx_strand_id
1 'polypeptide(L)'
;HGICSCGRCICEDGWFGKLCQNVRKCNMTEEESKGSCESADEILCSGKGSCHCGKCICSPQEWYISGEFCECDDRDCDKHDGLICT
;
A
#
# COMPACT_ATOMS: atom_id res chain seq x y z
N HIS A 1 6.02 -8.69 13.53
CA HIS A 1 5.08 -8.19 14.55
C HIS A 1 3.82 -9.05 14.57
N GLY A 2 3.97 -10.32 14.94
CA GLY A 2 2.91 -11.32 14.76
C GLY A 2 3.44 -12.70 14.37
N ILE A 3 2.52 -13.65 14.35
CA ILE A 3 2.79 -15.06 14.06
C ILE A 3 2.13 -15.48 12.75
N CYS A 4 2.79 -16.35 11.98
CA CYS A 4 2.18 -16.99 10.81
C CYS A 4 1.42 -18.24 11.25
N SER A 5 0.12 -18.31 10.93
CA SER A 5 -0.74 -19.46 11.21
C SER A 5 -1.57 -19.77 9.97
N CYS A 6 -1.45 -20.98 9.44
CA CYS A 6 -2.21 -21.45 8.27
C CYS A 6 -2.19 -20.49 7.07
N GLY A 7 -1.01 -19.93 6.74
CA GLY A 7 -0.83 -19.02 5.62
C GLY A 7 -1.39 -17.61 5.83
N ARG A 8 -1.75 -17.24 7.07
CA ARG A 8 -2.18 -15.89 7.46
C ARG A 8 -1.34 -15.36 8.61
N CYS A 9 -1.10 -14.05 8.63
CA CYS A 9 -0.46 -13.40 9.76
C CYS A 9 -1.50 -13.02 10.82
N ILE A 10 -1.28 -13.46 12.06
CA ILE A 10 -2.00 -13.00 13.24
C ILE A 10 -1.13 -11.92 13.88
N CYS A 11 -1.56 -10.66 13.74
CA CYS A 11 -0.79 -9.52 14.21
C CYS A 11 -0.86 -9.36 15.72
N GLU A 12 0.27 -8.98 16.31
CA GLU A 12 0.35 -8.54 17.71
C GLU A 12 -0.46 -7.26 17.92
N ASP A 13 -0.80 -6.98 19.18
CA ASP A 13 -1.49 -5.74 19.55
C ASP A 13 -0.73 -4.51 19.06
N GLY A 14 -1.46 -3.59 18.46
CA GLY A 14 -0.88 -2.39 17.86
C GLY A 14 -0.34 -2.57 16.45
N TRP A 15 -0.44 -3.74 15.81
CA TRP A 15 -0.02 -3.96 14.42
C TRP A 15 -1.19 -4.42 13.54
N PHE A 16 -1.09 -4.15 12.24
CA PHE A 16 -2.04 -4.59 11.22
C PHE A 16 -1.42 -4.67 9.83
N GLY A 17 -2.21 -5.13 8.86
CA GLY A 17 -1.80 -5.37 7.48
C GLY A 17 -1.58 -6.86 7.19
N LYS A 18 -1.50 -7.21 5.90
CA LYS A 18 -1.36 -8.61 5.44
C LYS A 18 -0.18 -9.34 6.06
N LEU A 19 0.90 -8.60 6.34
CA LEU A 19 2.15 -9.08 6.94
C LEU A 19 2.45 -8.42 8.29
N CYS A 20 1.45 -7.78 8.91
CA CYS A 20 1.61 -7.01 10.14
C CYS A 20 2.70 -5.92 10.04
N GLN A 21 2.74 -5.26 8.89
CA GLN A 21 3.76 -4.28 8.54
C GLN A 21 3.44 -2.85 9.00
N ASN A 22 2.19 -2.59 9.43
CA ASN A 22 1.73 -1.25 9.80
C ASN A 22 1.44 -1.16 11.31
N VAL A 23 1.90 -0.08 11.94
CA VAL A 23 1.57 0.25 13.34
C VAL A 23 0.19 0.90 13.40
N ARG A 24 -0.66 0.52 14.36
CA ARG A 24 -2.00 1.11 14.53
C ARG A 24 -1.96 2.53 15.06
N LYS A 25 -1.02 2.82 15.96
CA LYS A 25 -0.83 4.14 16.53
C LYS A 25 0.27 4.86 15.77
N CYS A 26 -0.03 6.09 15.38
CA CYS A 26 0.91 6.97 14.71
C CYS A 26 1.68 7.79 15.74
N ASN A 27 3.01 7.76 15.65
CA ASN A 27 3.91 8.59 16.45
C ASN A 27 4.47 9.76 15.62
N MET A 28 3.68 10.27 14.67
CA MET A 28 4.00 11.42 13.82
C MET A 28 2.75 12.25 13.59
N THR A 29 2.91 13.51 13.22
CA THR A 29 1.78 14.39 12.89
C THR A 29 1.14 13.98 11.55
N GLU A 30 -0.08 14.45 11.32
CA GLU A 30 -0.77 14.22 10.05
C GLU A 30 0.00 14.85 8.88
N GLU A 31 0.64 15.99 9.09
CA GLU A 31 1.44 16.71 8.09
C GLU A 31 2.71 15.92 7.73
N GLU A 32 3.45 15.43 8.74
CA GLU A 32 4.64 14.59 8.54
C GLU A 32 4.28 13.27 7.82
N SER A 33 3.16 12.66 8.22
CA SER A 33 2.64 11.46 7.58
C SER A 33 2.32 11.73 6.11
N LYS A 34 1.54 12.78 5.82
CA LYS A 34 1.13 13.12 4.45
C LYS A 34 2.33 13.44 3.57
N GLY A 35 3.28 14.23 4.06
CA GLY A 35 4.48 14.59 3.30
C GLY A 35 5.37 13.40 2.91
N SER A 36 5.32 12.30 3.68
CA SER A 36 6.03 11.06 3.33
C SER A 36 5.29 10.16 2.34
N CYS A 37 4.02 10.45 2.06
CA CYS A 37 3.15 9.67 1.17
C CYS A 37 2.86 10.37 -0.16
N GLU A 38 3.42 11.55 -0.37
CA GLU A 38 3.19 12.37 -1.55
C GLU A 38 4.22 11.99 -2.63
N SER A 39 3.73 11.64 -3.83
CA SER A 39 4.61 11.31 -4.95
C SER A 39 5.24 12.57 -5.55
N ALA A 40 6.13 12.39 -6.54
CA ALA A 40 6.71 13.51 -7.30
C ALA A 40 5.67 14.39 -8.02
N ASP A 41 4.46 13.86 -8.25
CA ASP A 41 3.34 14.57 -8.88
C ASP A 41 2.47 15.32 -7.87
N GLU A 42 2.89 15.41 -6.59
CA GLU A 42 2.13 16.02 -5.49
C GLU A 42 0.79 15.31 -5.20
N ILE A 43 0.68 14.03 -5.61
CA ILE A 43 -0.51 13.21 -5.39
C ILE A 43 -0.25 12.22 -4.26
N LEU A 44 -1.06 12.32 -3.22
CA LEU A 44 -1.00 11.41 -2.08
C LEU A 44 -1.30 9.96 -2.51
N CYS A 45 -0.33 9.07 -2.33
CA CYS A 45 -0.41 7.67 -2.72
C CYS A 45 -0.93 7.46 -4.15
N SER A 46 -0.49 8.32 -5.08
CA SER A 46 -0.89 8.31 -6.50
C SER A 46 -2.41 8.24 -6.73
N GLY A 47 -3.22 8.64 -5.74
CA GLY A 47 -4.68 8.54 -5.77
C GLY A 47 -5.22 7.10 -5.70
N LYS A 48 -4.35 6.10 -5.55
CA LYS A 48 -4.67 4.67 -5.58
C LYS A 48 -4.58 4.00 -4.20
N GLY A 49 -4.43 4.79 -3.14
CA GLY A 49 -4.31 4.31 -1.77
C GLY A 49 -4.62 5.38 -0.72
N SER A 50 -4.35 5.03 0.53
CA SER A 50 -4.47 5.91 1.69
C SER A 50 -3.13 6.00 2.41
N CYS A 51 -2.77 7.17 2.92
CA CYS A 51 -1.56 7.34 3.71
C CYS A 51 -1.82 6.97 5.17
N HIS A 52 -0.93 6.17 5.74
CA HIS A 52 -0.96 5.83 7.15
C HIS A 52 0.46 5.80 7.73
N CYS A 53 0.76 6.76 8.61
CA CYS A 53 2.06 6.89 9.27
C CYS A 53 3.24 6.90 8.30
N GLY A 54 3.12 7.73 7.27
CA GLY A 54 4.14 7.91 6.25
C GLY A 54 4.32 6.72 5.32
N LYS A 55 3.35 5.81 5.26
CA LYS A 55 3.32 4.71 4.29
C LYS A 55 2.01 4.66 3.55
N CYS A 56 2.06 4.45 2.24
CA CYS A 56 0.86 4.22 1.47
C CYS A 56 0.34 2.80 1.67
N ILE A 57 -0.95 2.71 1.97
CA ILE A 57 -1.73 1.48 1.96
C ILE A 57 -2.56 1.51 0.69
N CYS A 58 -2.13 0.74 -0.31
CA CYS A 58 -2.79 0.67 -1.61
C CYS A 58 -4.18 0.04 -1.48
N SER A 59 -5.14 0.66 -2.16
CA SER A 59 -6.52 0.21 -2.13
C SER A 59 -6.64 -1.14 -2.83
N PRO A 60 -7.34 -2.12 -2.23
CA PRO A 60 -7.65 -3.35 -2.95
C PRO A 60 -8.63 -3.02 -4.09
N GLN A 61 -8.21 -3.27 -5.33
CA GLN A 61 -9.04 -3.15 -6.53
C GLN A 61 -9.18 -4.53 -7.18
N GLU A 62 -9.90 -4.64 -8.31
CA GLU A 62 -10.00 -5.91 -9.05
C GLU A 62 -8.63 -6.39 -9.59
N TRP A 63 -7.63 -5.53 -9.54
CA TRP A 63 -6.29 -5.72 -10.06
C TRP A 63 -5.25 -5.32 -9.01
N TYR A 64 -4.00 -5.75 -9.20
CA TYR A 64 -2.94 -5.58 -8.22
C TYR A 64 -2.28 -4.21 -8.35
N ILE A 65 -2.35 -3.45 -7.26
CA ILE A 65 -1.68 -2.15 -7.13
C ILE A 65 -0.56 -2.27 -6.10
N SER A 66 0.61 -1.78 -6.48
CA SER A 66 1.82 -1.82 -5.65
C SER A 66 2.69 -0.60 -5.86
N GLY A 67 3.86 -0.59 -5.21
CA GLY A 67 4.77 0.55 -5.19
C GLY A 67 4.76 1.25 -3.85
N GLU A 68 5.73 2.14 -3.64
CA GLU A 68 5.85 2.90 -2.39
C GLU A 68 4.71 3.91 -2.25
N PHE A 69 4.28 4.47 -3.38
CA PHE A 69 3.20 5.45 -3.49
C PHE A 69 1.97 4.87 -4.20
N CYS A 70 1.87 3.54 -4.35
CA CYS A 70 0.79 2.87 -5.08
C CYS A 70 0.74 3.23 -6.58
N GLU A 71 1.89 3.51 -7.18
CA GLU A 71 2.05 3.96 -8.55
C GLU A 71 1.97 2.83 -9.59
N CYS A 72 2.26 1.58 -9.21
CA CYS A 72 2.26 0.44 -10.12
C CYS A 72 0.87 -0.22 -10.19
N ASP A 73 0.40 -0.50 -11.41
CA ASP A 73 -0.86 -1.18 -11.71
C ASP A 73 -0.55 -2.33 -12.69
N ASP A 74 -0.89 -3.57 -12.33
CA ASP A 74 -0.60 -4.76 -13.14
C ASP A 74 -1.38 -4.84 -14.46
N ARG A 75 -2.24 -3.86 -14.76
CA ARG A 75 -2.89 -3.71 -16.06
C ARG A 75 -2.24 -2.67 -16.95
N ASP A 76 -1.35 -1.85 -16.40
CA ASP A 76 -0.61 -0.83 -17.15
C ASP A 76 0.63 -1.47 -17.78
N CYS A 77 0.35 -2.49 -18.61
CA CYS A 77 1.33 -3.28 -19.33
C CYS A 77 0.91 -3.35 -20.79
N ASP A 78 1.90 -3.53 -21.67
CA ASP A 78 1.65 -3.71 -23.10
C ASP A 78 0.71 -4.89 -23.36
N LYS A 79 -0.04 -4.80 -24.45
CA LYS A 79 -0.98 -5.85 -24.88
C LYS A 79 -0.47 -6.55 -26.12
N HIS A 80 -0.62 -7.87 -26.14
CA HIS A 80 -0.43 -8.71 -27.32
C HIS A 80 -1.72 -9.51 -27.57
N ASP A 81 -2.26 -9.45 -28.79
CA ASP A 81 -3.56 -10.05 -29.16
C ASP A 81 -4.73 -9.66 -28.24
N GLY A 82 -4.70 -8.44 -27.70
CA GLY A 82 -5.73 -7.94 -26.78
C GLY A 82 -5.62 -8.45 -25.34
N LEU A 83 -4.64 -9.32 -25.06
CA LEU A 83 -4.31 -9.81 -23.72
C LEU A 83 -3.20 -8.95 -23.13
N ILE A 84 -3.32 -8.63 -21.83
CA ILE A 84 -2.27 -7.93 -21.08
C ILE A 84 -1.11 -8.90 -20.87
N CYS A 85 0.11 -8.44 -21.11
CA CYS A 85 1.31 -9.19 -20.80
C CYS A 85 1.48 -9.29 -19.27
N THR A 86 0.96 -10.39 -18.68
CA THR A 86 1.08 -10.72 -17.25
C THR A 86 2.23 -11.67 -16.98
#